data_AF-A0A1Z8TVJ7-F1
#
_entry.id   AF-A0A1Z8TVJ7-F1
#
_cell.length_a   1.000
_cell.length_b   1.000
_cell.length_c   1.000
_cell.angle_alpha   90.00
_cell.angle_beta   90.00
_cell.angle_gamma   90.00
#
_symmetry.space_group_name_H-M   'P 1'
#
loop_
_entity.id
_entity.type
_entity.pdbx_description
1 polymer ?
#
loop_
_entity_poly.entity_id
_entity_poly.type
_entity_poly.pdbx_seq_one_letter_code
_entity_poly.pdbx_strand_id
1 'polypeptide(L)'
;LSRPSVLTLDNRMAYINVSEKIPVANTKFVKDYVSSVDFREIMAGIELAVRPRVNDDGTEVSLQINASVSSPVPGKDQVVMGMNNVELARAPTLSIREVKTYARIANDTPFIVGGLIAKDSELATKQVPFLGDLPILGNLFRSKTETGLKREVIIVITPSVLPEDTAVHAGMPKDEDSFDRFGHRLFRDAYRIRSEDTFDLRYLTENQSLKKLQKVADRIVQDHVTFQSIYPYQKFALGSVPGEGALVRRQIYEVLKRQRASEVLDTEKLIFFKPDQKVGSGFKVKFLAKYLEEEAPFVLTKEGNGKAVGLCFRLTRTSTEAEKLLREPVPEIKIVDCPDEDTWRKLLLQSNAQKNGETEKQVIFLRHQKDLERLKTAILMKKIISLNAADYILKLKNFTRGRLLRMPTIREEDVELIDADVATCFYHSELYYSALRESLQKDVVAFRKALIGTDYETFLQ
;
A
#
# COMPACT_ATOMS: atom_id res chain seq x y z
N LEU A 1 0.33 -12.93 -8.54
CA LEU A 1 0.82 -13.50 -7.27
C LEU A 1 -0.33 -14.30 -6.66
N SER A 2 -0.17 -15.60 -6.56
CA SER A 2 -1.20 -16.50 -6.02
C SER A 2 -0.69 -17.09 -4.71
N ARG A 3 -1.54 -17.13 -3.68
CA ARG A 3 -1.15 -17.49 -2.30
C ARG A 3 -2.13 -18.51 -1.71
N PRO A 4 -2.08 -19.79 -2.12
CA PRO A 4 -2.89 -20.82 -1.50
C PRO A 4 -2.44 -21.06 -0.05
N SER A 5 -3.38 -21.50 0.80
CA SER A 5 -3.11 -21.90 2.18
C SER A 5 -3.92 -23.14 2.50
N VAL A 6 -3.37 -24.06 3.28
CA VAL A 6 -4.06 -25.27 3.74
C VAL A 6 -3.79 -25.49 5.22
N LEU A 7 -4.83 -25.92 5.95
CA LEU A 7 -4.74 -26.31 7.35
C LEU A 7 -4.77 -27.84 7.44
N THR A 8 -3.95 -28.42 8.29
CA THR A 8 -3.89 -29.87 8.50
C THR A 8 -3.46 -30.20 9.91
N LEU A 9 -3.79 -31.40 10.35
CA LEU A 9 -3.30 -31.95 11.61
C LEU A 9 -1.85 -32.40 11.48
N ASP A 10 -1.19 -32.50 12.62
CA ASP A 10 0.15 -33.06 12.70
C ASP A 10 0.19 -34.46 12.08
N ASN A 11 1.27 -34.75 11.35
CA ASN A 11 1.51 -35.99 10.62
C ASN A 11 0.47 -36.35 9.53
N ARG A 12 -0.51 -35.48 9.23
CA ARG A 12 -1.52 -35.69 8.18
C ARG A 12 -1.19 -34.92 6.93
N MET A 13 -1.25 -35.62 5.79
CA MET A 13 -1.09 -34.99 4.48
C MET A 13 -2.31 -34.13 4.16
N ALA A 14 -2.04 -32.92 3.70
CA ALA A 14 -3.01 -32.04 3.10
C ALA A 14 -2.64 -31.74 1.65
N TYR A 15 -3.68 -31.55 0.84
CA TYR A 15 -3.55 -31.26 -0.59
C TYR A 15 -4.47 -30.11 -0.96
N ILE A 16 -3.93 -29.16 -1.73
CA ILE A 16 -4.70 -28.07 -2.33
C ILE A 16 -4.32 -27.95 -3.80
N ASN A 17 -5.33 -27.82 -4.65
CA ASN A 17 -5.20 -27.56 -6.06
C ASN A 17 -6.02 -26.32 -6.41
N VAL A 18 -5.33 -25.29 -6.90
CA VAL A 18 -5.94 -24.04 -7.41
C VAL A 18 -5.53 -23.93 -8.87
N SER A 19 -6.28 -24.62 -9.74
CA SER A 19 -6.00 -24.67 -11.18
C SER A 19 -7.22 -24.39 -12.03
N GLU A 20 -6.96 -23.81 -13.19
CA GLU A 20 -7.92 -23.64 -14.27
C GLU A 20 -7.82 -24.85 -15.21
N LYS A 21 -8.98 -25.34 -15.66
CA LYS A 21 -9.07 -26.39 -16.68
C LYS A 21 -9.09 -25.75 -18.05
N ILE A 22 -8.07 -26.00 -18.85
CA ILE A 22 -8.01 -25.55 -20.24
C ILE A 22 -8.44 -26.70 -21.14
N PRO A 23 -9.58 -26.58 -21.86
CA PRO A 23 -10.00 -27.61 -22.80
C PRO A 23 -9.16 -27.52 -24.08
N VAL A 24 -8.57 -28.65 -24.49
CA VAL A 24 -7.81 -28.79 -25.74
C VAL A 24 -8.55 -29.76 -26.64
N ALA A 25 -8.94 -29.29 -27.83
CA ALA A 25 -9.62 -30.12 -28.81
C ALA A 25 -8.67 -31.18 -29.39
N ASN A 26 -9.15 -32.42 -29.49
CA ASN A 26 -8.48 -33.55 -30.10
C ASN A 26 -9.36 -34.06 -31.26
N THR A 27 -8.86 -33.95 -32.48
CA THR A 27 -9.60 -34.29 -33.69
C THR A 27 -9.09 -35.61 -34.27
N LYS A 28 -10.00 -36.54 -34.58
CA LYS A 28 -9.67 -37.79 -35.30
C LYS A 28 -10.09 -37.67 -36.75
N PHE A 29 -9.18 -37.99 -37.66
CA PHE A 29 -9.43 -37.96 -39.10
C PHE A 29 -9.56 -39.37 -39.67
N VAL A 30 -10.49 -39.57 -40.60
CA VAL A 30 -10.61 -40.78 -41.43
C VAL A 30 -10.74 -40.34 -42.88
N LYS A 31 -9.79 -40.75 -43.74
CA LYS A 31 -9.73 -40.40 -45.18
C LYS A 31 -10.08 -38.93 -45.44
N ASP A 32 -9.32 -38.02 -44.83
CA ASP A 32 -9.43 -36.56 -44.98
C ASP A 32 -10.69 -35.88 -44.42
N TYR A 33 -11.58 -36.61 -43.73
CA TYR A 33 -12.72 -36.04 -43.00
C TYR A 33 -12.52 -36.10 -41.48
N VAL A 34 -12.98 -35.06 -40.77
CA VAL A 34 -13.09 -35.09 -39.30
C VAL A 34 -14.15 -36.10 -38.91
N SER A 35 -13.74 -37.21 -38.32
CA SER A 35 -14.63 -38.31 -37.91
C SER A 35 -15.20 -38.10 -36.51
N SER A 36 -14.48 -37.42 -35.62
CA SER A 36 -14.93 -37.09 -34.26
C SER A 36 -14.06 -36.00 -33.64
N VAL A 37 -14.65 -35.16 -32.78
CA VAL A 37 -13.94 -34.18 -31.94
C VAL A 37 -14.15 -34.54 -30.48
N ASP A 38 -13.06 -34.67 -29.73
CA ASP A 38 -13.05 -34.88 -28.28
C ASP A 38 -12.31 -33.71 -27.60
N PHE A 39 -12.56 -33.44 -26.33
CA PHE A 39 -11.84 -32.40 -25.58
C PHE A 39 -11.07 -33.02 -24.43
N ARG A 40 -9.75 -32.80 -24.40
CA ARG A 40 -8.90 -33.14 -23.26
C ARG A 40 -8.67 -31.92 -22.40
N GLU A 41 -8.99 -32.01 -21.12
CA GLU A 41 -8.68 -30.96 -20.14
C GLU A 41 -7.21 -31.06 -19.69
N ILE A 42 -6.50 -29.94 -19.71
CA ILE A 42 -5.20 -29.78 -19.05
C ILE A 42 -5.32 -28.75 -17.93
N MET A 43 -4.66 -28.99 -16.80
CA MET A 43 -4.73 -28.10 -15.63
C MET A 43 -3.55 -27.13 -15.62
N ALA A 44 -3.86 -25.83 -15.48
CA ALA A 44 -2.88 -24.77 -15.28
C ALA A 44 -3.15 -24.06 -13.96
N GLY A 45 -2.19 -24.06 -13.03
CA GLY A 45 -2.36 -23.44 -11.72
C GLY A 45 -1.34 -23.90 -10.68
N ILE A 46 -1.77 -23.93 -9.42
CA ILE A 46 -0.90 -24.29 -8.29
C ILE A 46 -1.40 -25.55 -7.62
N GLU A 47 -0.50 -26.51 -7.47
CA GLU A 47 -0.71 -27.73 -6.70
C GLU A 47 0.25 -27.74 -5.52
N LEU A 48 -0.25 -28.00 -4.32
CA LEU A 48 0.56 -28.11 -3.12
C LEU A 48 0.07 -29.28 -2.28
N ALA A 49 0.96 -30.25 -2.06
CA ALA A 49 0.79 -31.30 -1.07
C ALA A 49 1.82 -31.12 0.02
N VAL A 50 1.37 -31.11 1.28
CA VAL A 50 2.25 -30.95 2.44
C VAL A 50 1.90 -31.95 3.53
N ARG A 51 2.91 -32.45 4.23
CA ARG A 51 2.76 -33.23 5.46
C ARG A 51 3.66 -32.62 6.54
N PRO A 52 3.08 -31.95 7.55
CA PRO A 52 3.85 -31.41 8.66
C PRO A 52 4.13 -32.47 9.71
N ARG A 53 5.23 -32.26 10.43
CA ARG A 53 5.56 -32.84 11.72
C ARG A 53 6.03 -31.73 12.64
N VAL A 54 5.24 -31.40 13.66
CA VAL A 54 5.54 -30.36 14.63
C VAL A 54 6.47 -30.93 15.73
N ASN A 55 7.41 -30.13 16.22
CA ASN A 55 8.23 -30.49 17.39
C ASN A 55 7.46 -30.26 18.70
N ASP A 56 7.93 -30.87 19.79
CA ASP A 56 7.22 -30.85 21.09
C ASP A 56 6.96 -29.43 21.62
N ASP A 57 7.88 -28.49 21.36
CA ASP A 57 7.78 -27.10 21.82
C ASP A 57 7.02 -26.18 20.83
N GLY A 58 6.56 -26.69 19.69
CA GLY A 58 5.87 -25.90 18.65
C GLY A 58 6.72 -24.83 17.94
N THR A 59 8.03 -24.80 18.21
CA THR A 59 8.97 -23.80 17.66
C THR A 59 9.45 -24.11 16.25
N GLU A 60 9.32 -25.35 15.78
CA GLU A 60 9.77 -25.78 14.46
C GLU A 60 8.84 -26.83 13.85
N VAL A 61 8.68 -26.78 12.53
CA VAL A 61 7.86 -27.71 11.75
C VAL A 61 8.73 -28.35 10.68
N SER A 62 8.79 -29.68 10.71
CA SER A 62 9.36 -30.46 9.61
C SER A 62 8.28 -30.69 8.55
N LEU A 63 8.50 -30.24 7.33
CA LEU A 63 7.54 -30.29 6.24
C LEU A 63 8.06 -31.16 5.11
N GLN A 64 7.31 -32.21 4.76
CA GLN A 64 7.41 -32.83 3.44
C GLN A 64 6.56 -32.02 2.46
N ILE A 65 7.17 -31.48 1.42
CA ILE A 65 6.57 -30.51 0.50
C ILE A 65 6.67 -31.03 -0.93
N ASN A 66 5.53 -31.11 -1.61
CA ASN A 66 5.45 -31.24 -3.05
C ASN A 66 4.65 -30.05 -3.59
N ALA A 67 5.32 -29.11 -4.26
CA ALA A 67 4.68 -27.93 -4.83
C ALA A 67 4.91 -27.87 -6.35
N SER A 68 3.88 -27.56 -7.11
CA SER A 68 3.93 -27.38 -8.55
C SER A 68 3.22 -26.09 -8.96
N VAL A 69 3.81 -25.33 -9.87
CA VAL A 69 3.22 -24.13 -10.47
C VAL A 69 3.25 -24.28 -11.98
N SER A 70 2.09 -24.26 -12.61
CA SER A 70 1.92 -24.32 -14.05
C SER A 70 1.20 -23.08 -14.58
N SER A 71 1.66 -22.54 -15.72
CA SER A 71 0.98 -21.45 -16.41
C SER A 71 1.13 -21.54 -17.93
N PRO A 72 0.15 -21.06 -18.72
CA PRO A 72 0.31 -20.93 -20.16
C PRO A 72 1.47 -20.00 -20.51
N VAL A 73 2.13 -20.28 -21.64
CA VAL A 73 3.21 -19.46 -22.18
C VAL A 73 2.68 -18.68 -23.38
N PRO A 74 2.43 -17.36 -23.25
CA PRO A 74 1.96 -16.53 -24.35
C PRO A 74 2.84 -16.65 -25.59
N GLY A 75 2.22 -16.87 -26.75
CA GLY A 75 2.90 -16.90 -28.05
C GLY A 75 3.66 -18.19 -28.36
N LYS A 76 3.60 -19.20 -27.48
CA LYS A 76 4.17 -20.54 -27.74
C LYS A 76 3.08 -21.62 -27.88
N ASP A 77 1.86 -21.24 -28.23
CA ASP A 77 0.79 -22.20 -28.50
C ASP A 77 1.18 -23.05 -29.72
N GLN A 78 0.96 -24.35 -29.63
CA GLN A 78 1.12 -25.26 -30.75
C GLN A 78 -0.11 -25.17 -31.62
N VAL A 79 0.08 -24.79 -32.88
CA VAL A 79 -1.00 -24.62 -33.86
C VAL A 79 -0.77 -25.60 -35.01
N VAL A 80 -1.78 -26.42 -35.30
CA VAL A 80 -1.79 -27.31 -36.46
C VAL A 80 -2.53 -26.59 -37.59
N MET A 81 -1.83 -26.37 -38.70
CA MET A 81 -2.39 -25.71 -39.89
C MET A 81 -2.77 -26.75 -40.95
N GLY A 82 -3.93 -26.54 -41.58
CA GLY A 82 -4.42 -27.33 -42.71
C GLY A 82 -4.09 -26.71 -44.07
N MET A 83 -4.67 -27.26 -45.14
CA MET A 83 -4.62 -26.64 -46.47
C MET A 83 -5.18 -25.21 -46.42
N ASN A 84 -4.56 -24.31 -47.20
CA ASN A 84 -4.90 -22.88 -47.27
C ASN A 84 -4.75 -22.10 -45.95
N ASN A 85 -3.81 -22.49 -45.07
CA ASN A 85 -3.51 -21.78 -43.82
C ASN A 85 -4.68 -21.72 -42.81
N VAL A 86 -5.63 -22.66 -42.88
CA VAL A 86 -6.72 -22.75 -41.90
C VAL A 86 -6.22 -23.44 -40.63
N GLU A 87 -6.41 -22.80 -39.47
CA GLU A 87 -6.10 -23.38 -38.16
C GLU A 87 -7.04 -24.58 -37.87
N LEU A 88 -6.46 -25.78 -37.75
CA LEU A 88 -7.22 -27.02 -37.49
C LEU A 88 -7.27 -27.37 -36.01
N ALA A 89 -6.23 -27.02 -35.24
CA ALA A 89 -6.16 -27.26 -33.81
C ALA A 89 -5.15 -26.31 -33.14
N ARG A 90 -5.41 -25.97 -31.87
CA ARG A 90 -4.52 -25.20 -31.02
C ARG A 90 -4.42 -25.82 -29.64
N ALA A 91 -3.20 -25.95 -29.13
CA ALA A 91 -2.92 -26.38 -27.77
C ALA A 91 -1.94 -25.41 -27.12
N PRO A 92 -2.23 -24.88 -25.92
CA PRO A 92 -1.30 -23.97 -25.25
C PRO A 92 -0.08 -24.73 -24.72
N THR A 93 1.09 -24.10 -24.76
CA THR A 93 2.27 -24.61 -24.07
C THR A 93 2.19 -24.23 -22.59
N LEU A 94 2.27 -25.21 -21.70
CA LEU A 94 2.33 -24.98 -20.25
C LEU A 94 3.77 -24.97 -19.77
N SER A 95 4.12 -23.99 -18.94
CA SER A 95 5.37 -23.95 -18.19
C SER A 95 5.13 -24.48 -16.80
N ILE A 96 5.66 -25.66 -16.47
CA ILE A 96 5.50 -26.33 -15.19
C ILE A 96 6.80 -26.20 -14.38
N ARG A 97 6.68 -25.83 -13.11
CA ARG A 97 7.79 -25.75 -12.14
C ARG A 97 7.42 -26.54 -10.92
N GLU A 98 8.14 -27.61 -10.66
CA GLU A 98 7.86 -28.52 -9.56
C GLU A 98 9.05 -28.55 -8.60
N VAL A 99 8.75 -28.61 -7.30
CA VAL A 99 9.73 -28.82 -6.24
C VAL A 99 9.21 -29.86 -5.26
N LYS A 100 10.08 -30.83 -4.94
CA LYS A 100 9.83 -31.87 -3.95
C LYS A 100 10.96 -31.81 -2.94
N THR A 101 10.64 -31.53 -1.69
CA THR A 101 11.65 -31.41 -0.64
C THR A 101 11.14 -31.87 0.72
N TYR A 102 12.07 -32.03 1.64
CA TYR A 102 11.80 -32.18 3.06
C TYR A 102 12.66 -31.18 3.82
N ALA A 103 12.05 -30.29 4.59
CA ALA A 103 12.77 -29.22 5.28
C ALA A 103 12.24 -29.04 6.71
N ARG A 104 13.14 -28.76 7.66
CA ARG A 104 12.79 -28.30 9.01
C ARG A 104 12.84 -26.78 9.01
N ILE A 105 11.73 -26.16 9.37
CA ILE A 105 11.52 -24.73 9.24
C ILE A 105 11.00 -24.21 10.58
N ALA A 106 11.57 -23.13 11.10
CA ALA A 106 11.06 -22.50 12.30
C ALA A 106 9.60 -22.06 12.13
N ASN A 107 8.81 -22.16 13.19
CA ASN A 107 7.42 -21.74 13.20
C ASN A 107 7.31 -20.27 12.76
N ASP A 108 6.31 -19.98 11.92
CA ASP A 108 6.06 -18.67 11.31
C ASP A 108 7.24 -18.07 10.51
N THR A 109 8.22 -18.89 10.13
CA THR A 109 9.38 -18.45 9.35
C THR A 109 9.22 -18.86 7.89
N PRO A 110 9.23 -17.93 6.92
CA PRO A 110 9.19 -18.28 5.51
C PRO A 110 10.49 -18.95 5.07
N PHE A 111 10.35 -20.02 4.33
CA PHE A 111 11.43 -20.79 3.75
C PHE A 111 11.26 -20.83 2.23
N ILE A 112 12.34 -20.50 1.51
CA ILE A 112 12.38 -20.59 0.05
C ILE A 112 12.67 -22.04 -0.30
N VAL A 113 11.67 -22.70 -0.88
CA VAL A 113 11.74 -24.12 -1.22
C VAL A 113 12.40 -24.32 -2.59
N GLY A 114 12.28 -23.35 -3.49
CA GLY A 114 12.93 -23.38 -4.79
C GLY A 114 12.79 -22.07 -5.58
N GLY A 115 13.74 -21.80 -6.49
CA GLY A 115 13.73 -20.66 -7.39
C GLY A 115 14.35 -21.02 -8.75
N LEU A 116 13.70 -20.63 -9.85
CA LEU A 116 14.22 -20.80 -11.21
C LEU A 116 14.26 -19.44 -11.91
N ILE A 117 15.45 -19.01 -12.31
CA ILE A 117 15.67 -17.80 -13.10
C ILE A 117 15.86 -18.22 -14.56
N ALA A 118 14.91 -17.89 -15.42
CA ALA A 118 15.02 -18.10 -16.86
C ALA A 118 15.13 -16.74 -17.56
N LYS A 119 16.18 -16.57 -18.37
CA LYS A 119 16.39 -15.40 -19.23
C LYS A 119 16.35 -15.87 -20.68
N ASP A 120 15.24 -15.59 -21.36
CA ASP A 120 15.13 -15.79 -22.80
C ASP A 120 15.45 -14.45 -23.49
N SER A 121 16.44 -14.44 -24.38
CA SER A 121 16.77 -13.28 -25.22
C SER A 121 16.67 -13.67 -26.68
N GLU A 122 15.80 -13.00 -27.42
CA GLU A 122 15.67 -13.14 -28.87
C GLU A 122 16.14 -11.84 -29.54
N LEU A 123 17.14 -11.96 -30.42
CA LEU A 123 17.69 -10.85 -31.17
C LEU A 123 17.33 -11.03 -32.65
N ALA A 124 16.39 -10.22 -33.13
CA ALA A 124 16.02 -10.18 -34.53
C ALA A 124 16.66 -8.96 -35.20
N THR A 125 17.48 -9.21 -36.23
CA THR A 125 18.07 -8.14 -37.05
C THR A 125 17.47 -8.22 -38.45
N LYS A 126 16.76 -7.17 -38.86
CA LYS A 126 16.32 -6.97 -40.24
C LYS A 126 17.25 -5.98 -40.92
N GLN A 127 17.79 -6.32 -42.09
CA GLN A 127 18.67 -5.44 -42.84
C GLN A 127 18.31 -5.43 -44.33
N VAL A 128 18.48 -4.28 -44.97
CA VAL A 128 18.39 -4.16 -46.43
C VAL A 128 19.65 -4.79 -47.04
N PRO A 129 19.53 -5.75 -47.99
CA PRO A 129 20.69 -6.36 -48.65
C PRO A 129 21.61 -5.29 -49.27
N PHE A 130 22.93 -5.48 -49.18
CA PHE A 130 24.00 -4.55 -49.62
C PHE A 130 24.13 -3.24 -48.83
N LEU A 131 23.04 -2.50 -48.61
CA LEU A 131 23.07 -1.21 -47.92
C LEU A 131 23.25 -1.34 -46.40
N GLY A 132 22.84 -2.48 -45.83
CA GLY A 132 23.01 -2.78 -44.41
C GLY A 132 24.47 -2.96 -44.01
N ASP A 133 25.37 -3.39 -44.90
CA ASP A 133 26.74 -3.77 -44.55
C ASP A 133 27.78 -2.65 -44.75
N LEU A 134 27.34 -1.45 -45.14
CA LEU A 134 28.21 -0.30 -45.32
C LEU A 134 28.82 0.16 -43.97
N PRO A 135 30.15 0.29 -43.87
CA PRO A 135 30.76 0.96 -42.72
C PRO A 135 30.26 2.40 -42.67
N ILE A 136 29.97 2.90 -41.46
CA ILE A 136 29.44 4.26 -41.17
C ILE A 136 27.93 4.44 -41.46
N LEU A 137 27.42 4.03 -42.62
CA LEU A 137 26.02 4.30 -43.02
C LEU A 137 25.04 3.13 -42.78
N GLY A 138 25.54 1.90 -42.62
CA GLY A 138 24.70 0.71 -42.52
C GLY A 138 23.72 0.70 -41.34
N ASN A 139 23.97 1.48 -40.29
CA ASN A 139 23.08 1.55 -39.12
C ASN A 139 21.74 2.26 -39.42
N LEU A 140 21.65 3.08 -40.47
CA LEU A 140 20.37 3.66 -40.94
C LEU A 140 19.51 2.68 -41.74
N PHE A 141 20.11 1.59 -42.23
CA PHE A 141 19.46 0.57 -43.07
C PHE A 141 19.30 -0.79 -42.35
N ARG A 142 19.52 -0.79 -41.03
CA ARG A 142 19.33 -1.93 -40.13
C ARG A 142 18.25 -1.59 -39.11
N SER A 143 17.35 -2.52 -38.85
CA SER A 143 16.41 -2.48 -37.74
C SER A 143 16.71 -3.62 -36.80
N LYS A 144 17.02 -3.29 -35.54
CA LYS A 144 17.25 -4.26 -34.46
C LYS A 144 16.02 -4.26 -33.58
N THR A 145 15.45 -5.44 -33.37
CA THR A 145 14.41 -5.64 -32.37
C THR A 145 14.95 -6.62 -31.35
N GLU A 146 15.19 -6.12 -30.14
CA GLU A 146 15.59 -6.94 -28.99
C GLU A 146 14.34 -7.19 -28.13
N THR A 147 13.92 -8.44 -28.03
CA THR A 147 12.86 -8.85 -27.11
C THR A 147 13.46 -9.74 -26.04
N GLY A 148 13.69 -9.17 -24.86
CA GLY A 148 14.15 -9.89 -23.68
C GLY A 148 12.98 -10.17 -22.74
N LEU A 149 12.75 -11.44 -22.40
CA LEU A 149 11.68 -11.82 -21.50
C LEU A 149 12.28 -12.57 -20.30
N LYS A 150 12.42 -11.86 -19.17
CA LYS A 150 12.93 -12.39 -17.92
C LYS A 150 11.77 -12.98 -17.11
N ARG A 151 11.82 -14.28 -16.82
CA ARG A 151 10.81 -14.98 -16.00
C ARG A 151 11.48 -15.55 -14.75
N GLU A 152 11.13 -14.98 -13.61
CA GLU A 152 11.57 -15.44 -12.30
C GLU A 152 10.38 -16.07 -11.57
N VAL A 153 10.55 -17.29 -11.06
CA VAL A 153 9.55 -17.93 -10.21
C VAL A 153 10.25 -18.42 -8.94
N ILE A 154 9.65 -18.06 -7.80
CA ILE A 154 10.11 -18.42 -6.47
C ILE A 154 8.92 -19.07 -5.73
N ILE A 155 9.17 -20.21 -5.10
CA ILE A 155 8.19 -20.91 -4.26
C ILE A 155 8.61 -20.72 -2.80
N VAL A 156 7.75 -20.07 -2.03
CA VAL A 156 7.98 -19.76 -0.61
C VAL A 156 6.88 -20.42 0.22
N ILE A 157 7.27 -21.07 1.32
CA ILE A 157 6.36 -21.71 2.25
C ILE A 157 6.61 -21.17 3.65
N THR A 158 5.53 -20.88 4.38
CA THR A 158 5.58 -20.43 5.77
C THR A 158 4.73 -21.39 6.60
N PRO A 159 5.33 -22.30 7.39
CA PRO A 159 4.57 -23.12 8.32
C PRO A 159 3.98 -22.25 9.43
N SER A 160 2.86 -22.69 9.99
CA SER A 160 2.41 -22.18 11.27
C SER A 160 1.73 -23.23 12.14
N VAL A 161 2.13 -23.26 13.40
CA VAL A 161 1.51 -24.05 14.46
C VAL A 161 0.45 -23.20 15.17
N LEU A 162 -0.76 -23.74 15.31
CA LEU A 162 -1.85 -23.08 16.03
C LEU A 162 -1.85 -23.51 17.51
N PRO A 163 -2.10 -22.59 18.47
CA PRO A 163 -2.17 -22.93 19.90
C PRO A 163 -3.36 -23.85 20.23
N GLU A 164 -3.17 -24.78 21.16
CA GLU A 164 -4.22 -25.74 21.58
C GLU A 164 -5.42 -25.08 22.27
N ASP A 165 -5.23 -23.94 22.95
CA ASP A 165 -6.30 -23.20 23.65
C ASP A 165 -7.23 -22.41 22.70
N THR A 166 -6.94 -22.37 21.41
CA THR A 166 -7.80 -21.73 20.41
C THR A 166 -8.69 -22.80 19.79
N ALA A 167 -9.97 -22.85 20.19
CA ALA A 167 -10.95 -23.75 19.58
C ALA A 167 -11.22 -23.34 18.11
N VAL A 168 -10.41 -23.86 17.19
CA VAL A 168 -10.57 -23.61 15.75
C VAL A 168 -11.67 -24.51 15.21
N HIS A 169 -12.87 -23.95 14.99
CA HIS A 169 -13.96 -24.65 14.34
C HIS A 169 -14.01 -24.33 12.84
N ALA A 170 -14.46 -25.28 12.00
CA ALA A 170 -14.52 -25.10 10.54
C ALA A 170 -15.44 -23.94 10.07
N GLY A 171 -16.24 -23.35 10.97
CA GLY A 171 -17.05 -22.16 10.74
C GLY A 171 -16.46 -20.85 11.28
N MET A 172 -15.22 -20.85 11.77
CA MET A 172 -14.58 -19.68 12.36
C MET A 172 -14.42 -18.57 11.28
N PRO A 173 -15.00 -17.38 11.49
CA PRO A 173 -14.90 -16.29 10.52
C PRO A 173 -13.43 -15.91 10.34
N LYS A 174 -13.02 -15.60 9.11
CA LYS A 174 -11.67 -15.08 8.79
C LYS A 174 -11.38 -13.68 9.38
N ASP A 175 -12.26 -13.17 10.24
CA ASP A 175 -12.22 -11.84 10.86
C ASP A 175 -11.72 -11.91 12.33
N GLU A 176 -11.19 -13.06 12.79
CA GLU A 176 -10.74 -13.28 14.16
C GLU A 176 -9.24 -12.98 14.37
N ASP A 177 -8.86 -12.53 15.57
CA ASP A 177 -7.51 -12.04 15.92
C ASP A 177 -6.39 -13.03 15.58
N SER A 178 -6.65 -14.33 15.65
CA SER A 178 -5.69 -15.40 15.35
C SER A 178 -5.19 -15.42 13.88
N PHE A 179 -5.91 -14.75 12.96
CA PHE A 179 -5.52 -14.65 11.55
C PHE A 179 -4.67 -13.41 11.24
N ASP A 180 -4.71 -12.40 12.11
CA ASP A 180 -3.91 -11.19 11.98
C ASP A 180 -2.55 -11.42 12.64
N ARG A 181 -1.50 -11.44 11.82
CA ARG A 181 -0.14 -11.71 12.30
C ARG A 181 0.81 -10.62 11.86
N PHE A 182 1.08 -9.74 12.80
CA PHE A 182 2.08 -8.67 12.70
C PHE A 182 3.40 -9.11 13.36
N GLY A 183 4.53 -8.55 12.93
CA GLY A 183 5.83 -8.78 13.56
C GLY A 183 6.71 -9.86 12.95
N HIS A 184 6.30 -10.50 11.84
CA HIS A 184 7.15 -11.50 11.18
C HIS A 184 8.16 -10.85 10.23
N ARG A 185 9.45 -11.17 10.43
CA ARG A 185 10.60 -10.61 9.71
C ARG A 185 10.57 -10.77 8.19
N LEU A 186 9.75 -11.66 7.62
CA LEU A 186 9.80 -11.91 6.19
C LEU A 186 8.48 -11.95 5.40
N PHE A 187 7.26 -12.23 5.91
CA PHE A 187 5.99 -11.90 5.19
C PHE A 187 4.70 -12.01 6.04
N ARG A 188 4.06 -10.88 6.39
CA ARG A 188 2.60 -10.58 6.25
C ARG A 188 2.33 -9.11 6.62
N ASP A 189 2.75 -8.22 5.73
CA ASP A 189 2.52 -6.78 5.81
C ASP A 189 1.12 -6.41 5.31
N ALA A 190 0.07 -7.08 5.81
CA ALA A 190 -1.31 -6.77 5.40
C ALA A 190 -2.29 -7.02 6.54
N TYR A 191 -2.99 -5.96 6.93
CA TYR A 191 -4.06 -5.96 7.91
C TYR A 191 -5.42 -5.93 7.22
N ARG A 192 -6.37 -6.76 7.65
CA ARG A 192 -7.74 -6.70 7.14
C ARG A 192 -8.53 -5.67 7.94
N ILE A 193 -9.01 -4.61 7.28
CA ILE A 193 -9.83 -3.58 7.92
C ILE A 193 -11.11 -4.22 8.47
N ARG A 194 -11.39 -4.03 9.76
CA ARG A 194 -12.55 -4.61 10.45
C ARG A 194 -13.69 -3.62 10.58
N SER A 195 -14.80 -4.07 11.15
CA SER A 195 -16.00 -3.23 11.31
C SER A 195 -15.73 -2.11 12.31
N GLU A 196 -15.10 -2.46 13.42
CA GLU A 196 -14.71 -1.58 14.51
C GLU A 196 -13.66 -0.53 14.11
N ASP A 197 -12.95 -0.74 13.01
CA ASP A 197 -11.96 0.21 12.45
C ASP A 197 -12.60 1.25 11.54
N THR A 198 -13.87 1.06 11.19
CA THR A 198 -14.64 1.96 10.34
C THR A 198 -15.58 2.83 11.16
N PHE A 199 -15.67 4.11 10.79
CA PHE A 199 -16.60 5.03 11.42
C PHE A 199 -17.98 4.94 10.80
N ASP A 200 -19.02 5.21 11.60
CA ASP A 200 -20.35 5.47 11.07
C ASP A 200 -20.37 6.86 10.44
N LEU A 201 -20.40 6.89 9.10
CA LEU A 201 -20.35 8.11 8.30
C LEU A 201 -21.71 8.46 7.68
N ARG A 202 -22.82 7.91 8.20
CA ARG A 202 -24.18 8.22 7.71
C ARG A 202 -24.46 9.71 7.64
N TYR A 203 -23.98 10.48 8.61
CA TYR A 203 -24.14 11.94 8.62
C TYR A 203 -23.48 12.66 7.41
N LEU A 204 -22.48 12.04 6.75
CA LEU A 204 -21.90 12.52 5.49
C LEU A 204 -22.56 11.86 4.30
N THR A 205 -22.68 10.53 4.32
CA THR A 205 -23.17 9.75 3.17
C THR A 205 -24.67 9.90 2.92
N GLU A 206 -25.44 10.41 3.89
CA GLU A 206 -26.87 10.71 3.76
C GLU A 206 -27.16 12.21 3.72
N ASN A 207 -26.12 13.05 3.83
CA ASN A 207 -26.27 14.50 3.78
C ASN A 207 -26.78 14.94 2.40
N GLN A 208 -28.02 15.43 2.35
CA GLN A 208 -28.67 15.80 1.09
C GLN A 208 -27.96 16.95 0.38
N SER A 209 -27.46 17.93 1.14
CA SER A 209 -26.71 19.06 0.57
C SER A 209 -25.41 18.60 -0.08
N LEU A 210 -24.65 17.72 0.58
CA LEU A 210 -23.42 17.16 0.02
C LEU A 210 -23.73 16.31 -1.22
N LYS A 211 -24.75 15.44 -1.17
CA LYS A 211 -25.19 14.65 -2.33
C LYS A 211 -25.54 15.50 -3.53
N LYS A 212 -26.23 16.63 -3.33
CA LYS A 212 -26.54 17.58 -4.41
C LYS A 212 -25.26 18.10 -5.05
N LEU A 213 -24.29 18.56 -4.25
CA LEU A 213 -23.00 19.05 -4.76
C LEU A 213 -22.23 17.97 -5.52
N GLN A 214 -22.19 16.74 -4.99
CA GLN A 214 -21.53 15.61 -5.65
C GLN A 214 -22.18 15.27 -6.99
N LYS A 215 -23.51 15.27 -7.09
CA LYS A 215 -24.23 15.05 -8.36
C LYS A 215 -23.88 16.10 -9.42
N VAL A 216 -23.78 17.37 -9.02
CA VAL A 216 -23.37 18.45 -9.93
C VAL A 216 -21.92 18.25 -10.37
N ALA A 217 -21.01 17.94 -9.43
CA ALA A 217 -19.61 17.66 -9.75
C ALA A 217 -19.46 16.46 -10.69
N ASP A 218 -20.19 15.37 -10.45
CA ASP A 218 -20.19 14.18 -11.28
C ASP A 218 -20.69 14.48 -12.70
N ARG A 219 -21.73 15.30 -12.84
CA ARG A 219 -22.20 15.75 -14.16
C ARG A 219 -21.14 16.57 -14.90
N ILE A 220 -20.50 17.53 -14.22
CA ILE A 220 -19.44 18.34 -14.83
C ILE A 220 -18.27 17.46 -15.28
N VAL A 221 -17.90 16.45 -14.50
CA VAL A 221 -16.84 15.51 -14.86
C VAL A 221 -17.25 14.60 -16.02
N GLN A 222 -18.53 14.21 -16.10
CA GLN A 222 -19.06 13.44 -17.24
C GLN A 222 -19.00 14.25 -18.53
N ASP A 223 -19.40 15.53 -18.48
CA ASP A 223 -19.37 16.42 -19.63
C ASP A 223 -17.93 16.81 -20.00
N HIS A 224 -17.07 16.96 -18.99
CA HIS A 224 -15.68 17.38 -19.14
C HIS A 224 -14.74 16.58 -18.21
N VAL A 225 -14.21 15.48 -18.73
CA VAL A 225 -13.34 14.54 -17.98
C VAL A 225 -12.14 15.22 -17.31
N THR A 226 -11.62 16.31 -17.89
CA THR A 226 -10.50 17.09 -17.34
C THR A 226 -10.79 17.62 -15.93
N PHE A 227 -12.05 17.92 -15.61
CA PHE A 227 -12.46 18.44 -14.31
C PHE A 227 -12.33 17.43 -13.17
N GLN A 228 -12.14 16.13 -13.47
CA GLN A 228 -11.93 15.09 -12.48
C GLN A 228 -10.73 15.38 -11.56
N SER A 229 -9.70 16.07 -12.07
CA SER A 229 -8.46 16.37 -11.34
C SER A 229 -8.29 17.87 -11.06
N ILE A 230 -9.32 18.68 -11.31
CA ILE A 230 -9.27 20.13 -11.15
C ILE A 230 -9.95 20.53 -9.84
N TYR A 231 -9.27 21.38 -9.06
CA TYR A 231 -9.89 22.01 -7.89
C TYR A 231 -10.91 23.08 -8.34
N PRO A 232 -12.10 23.17 -7.73
CA PRO A 232 -12.59 22.41 -6.56
C PRO A 232 -13.35 21.11 -6.91
N TYR A 233 -13.65 20.85 -8.17
CA TYR A 233 -14.51 19.74 -8.64
C TYR A 233 -14.06 18.36 -8.15
N GLN A 234 -12.75 18.08 -8.18
CA GLN A 234 -12.18 16.82 -7.71
C GLN A 234 -12.50 16.48 -6.24
N LYS A 235 -12.87 17.48 -5.42
CA LYS A 235 -13.21 17.29 -4.00
C LYS A 235 -14.62 16.74 -3.79
N PHE A 236 -15.48 16.80 -4.80
CA PHE A 236 -16.88 16.35 -4.75
C PHE A 236 -17.16 15.21 -5.73
N ALA A 237 -16.42 15.14 -6.85
CA ALA A 237 -16.66 14.12 -7.87
C ALA A 237 -16.25 12.71 -7.43
N LEU A 238 -16.89 11.71 -8.05
CA LEU A 238 -16.64 10.27 -7.94
C LEU A 238 -16.71 9.76 -6.49
N GLY A 239 -17.68 10.27 -5.74
CA GLY A 239 -17.90 9.94 -4.34
C GLY A 239 -16.86 10.51 -3.37
N SER A 240 -16.04 11.47 -3.81
CA SER A 240 -15.11 12.17 -2.92
C SER A 240 -15.87 13.06 -1.95
N VAL A 241 -15.35 13.16 -0.72
CA VAL A 241 -15.87 14.07 0.31
C VAL A 241 -14.76 15.05 0.69
N PRO A 242 -15.01 16.36 0.73
CA PRO A 242 -14.02 17.32 1.21
C PRO A 242 -13.49 16.93 2.60
N GLY A 243 -12.18 16.91 2.78
CA GLY A 243 -11.55 16.53 4.05
C GLY A 243 -11.57 15.04 4.39
N GLU A 244 -12.04 14.15 3.49
CA GLU A 244 -12.13 12.71 3.73
C GLU A 244 -10.81 12.06 4.19
N GLY A 245 -9.67 12.57 3.72
CA GLY A 245 -8.35 12.08 4.11
C GLY A 245 -8.03 12.29 5.59
N ALA A 246 -8.67 13.24 6.28
CA ALA A 246 -8.52 13.41 7.73
C ALA A 246 -9.25 12.28 8.49
N LEU A 247 -10.45 11.90 8.02
CA LEU A 247 -11.20 10.78 8.57
C LEU A 247 -10.46 9.45 8.37
N VAL A 248 -9.97 9.19 7.15
CA VAL A 248 -9.23 7.96 6.87
C VAL A 248 -7.96 7.88 7.72
N ARG A 249 -7.20 8.97 7.86
CA ARG A 249 -6.05 9.00 8.77
C ARG A 249 -6.47 8.64 10.19
N ARG A 250 -7.54 9.24 10.71
CA ARG A 250 -8.01 8.90 12.06
C ARG A 250 -8.40 7.42 12.18
N GLN A 251 -9.00 6.83 11.15
CA GLN A 251 -9.31 5.40 11.14
C GLN A 251 -8.04 4.53 11.13
N ILE A 252 -7.02 4.87 10.33
CA ILE A 252 -5.71 4.21 10.34
C ILE A 252 -5.04 4.36 11.72
N TYR A 253 -5.13 5.53 12.34
CA TYR A 253 -4.60 5.77 13.67
C TYR A 253 -5.23 4.84 14.72
N GLU A 254 -6.56 4.65 14.68
CA GLU A 254 -7.24 3.72 15.59
C GLU A 254 -6.82 2.26 15.37
N VAL A 255 -6.62 1.85 14.12
CA VAL A 255 -6.04 0.53 13.80
C VAL A 255 -4.67 0.37 14.47
N LEU A 256 -3.76 1.32 14.24
CA LEU A 256 -2.41 1.27 14.80
C LEU A 256 -2.40 1.28 16.33
N LYS A 257 -3.26 2.12 16.94
CA LYS A 257 -3.36 2.26 18.39
C LYS A 257 -3.86 0.97 19.05
N ARG A 258 -4.86 0.30 18.49
CA ARG A 258 -5.37 -0.98 19.02
C ARG A 258 -4.32 -2.08 18.96
N GLN A 259 -3.53 -2.09 17.90
CA GLN A 259 -2.45 -3.05 17.68
C GLN A 259 -1.16 -2.70 18.45
N ARG A 260 -1.15 -1.61 19.23
CA ARG A 260 0.05 -1.09 19.93
C ARG A 260 1.27 -0.97 19.02
N ALA A 261 1.05 -0.64 17.75
CA ALA A 261 2.09 -0.66 16.72
C ALA A 261 3.22 0.34 17.02
N SER A 262 2.97 1.39 17.81
CA SER A 262 4.00 2.36 18.21
C SER A 262 5.11 1.74 19.06
N GLU A 263 4.88 0.62 19.74
CA GLU A 263 5.88 -0.07 20.56
C GLU A 263 7.06 -0.59 19.72
N VAL A 264 6.84 -0.83 18.42
CA VAL A 264 7.87 -1.36 17.50
C VAL A 264 8.91 -0.29 17.12
N LEU A 265 8.56 0.99 17.21
CA LEU A 265 9.51 2.06 16.92
C LEU A 265 10.39 2.36 18.13
N ASP A 266 11.69 2.48 17.90
CA ASP A 266 12.63 2.98 18.90
C ASP A 266 12.68 4.52 18.86
N THR A 267 12.44 5.15 20.01
CA THR A 267 12.52 6.60 20.18
C THR A 267 13.93 7.13 19.88
N GLU A 268 14.97 6.34 20.18
CA GLU A 268 16.37 6.70 19.92
C GLU A 268 16.69 6.77 18.43
N LYS A 269 15.82 6.22 17.57
CA LYS A 269 15.98 6.21 16.10
C LYS A 269 15.13 7.24 15.39
N LEU A 270 14.42 8.10 16.12
CA LEU A 270 13.66 9.19 15.54
C LEU A 270 14.58 10.38 15.26
N ILE A 271 14.53 10.94 14.06
CA ILE A 271 15.38 12.05 13.64
C ILE A 271 14.57 13.21 13.06
N PHE A 272 15.17 14.39 13.11
CA PHE A 272 14.73 15.57 12.37
C PHE A 272 15.95 16.35 11.86
N PHE A 273 15.75 17.23 10.88
CA PHE A 273 16.84 18.01 10.32
C PHE A 273 17.01 19.37 11.00
N LYS A 274 18.24 19.88 11.04
CA LYS A 274 18.58 21.26 11.43
C LYS A 274 19.38 21.94 10.32
N PRO A 275 19.32 23.28 10.18
CA PRO A 275 20.16 23.99 9.20
C PRO A 275 21.64 23.78 9.53
N ASP A 276 22.48 23.49 8.52
CA ASP A 276 23.93 23.52 8.68
C ASP A 276 24.45 24.95 8.43
N GLN A 277 24.99 25.59 9.47
CA GLN A 277 25.57 26.92 9.37
C GLN A 277 27.07 26.92 9.02
N LYS A 278 27.74 25.77 9.04
CA LYS A 278 29.21 25.67 8.93
C LYS A 278 29.69 25.03 7.62
N VAL A 279 28.87 24.22 6.98
CA VAL A 279 29.19 23.54 5.71
C VAL A 279 28.02 23.76 4.75
N GLY A 280 28.30 24.09 3.48
CA GLY A 280 27.28 24.31 2.44
C GLY A 280 26.46 23.07 2.04
N SER A 281 26.39 22.04 2.90
CA SER A 281 25.66 20.79 2.71
C SER A 281 24.15 20.88 2.98
N GLY A 282 23.64 22.06 3.37
CA GLY A 282 22.22 22.31 3.59
C GLY A 282 21.72 21.95 4.99
N PHE A 283 21.82 20.68 5.41
CA PHE A 283 21.19 20.18 6.66
C PHE A 283 22.08 19.24 7.49
N LYS A 284 21.85 19.22 8.81
CA LYS A 284 22.38 18.23 9.77
C LYS A 284 21.25 17.39 10.35
N VAL A 285 21.52 16.11 10.58
CA VAL A 285 20.62 15.19 11.29
C VAL A 285 20.75 15.40 12.80
N LYS A 286 19.64 15.53 13.52
CA LYS A 286 19.58 15.46 14.99
C LYS A 286 18.60 14.37 15.42
N PHE A 287 19.02 13.53 16.36
CA PHE A 287 18.15 12.56 17.01
C PHE A 287 17.20 13.26 17.98
N LEU A 288 15.92 12.88 17.94
CA LEU A 288 14.87 13.47 18.78
C LEU A 288 15.15 13.17 20.25
N ALA A 289 15.46 11.94 20.61
CA ALA A 289 15.75 11.54 21.99
C ALA A 289 16.81 12.45 22.63
N LYS A 290 17.99 12.55 22.00
CA LYS A 290 19.06 13.46 22.41
C LYS A 290 18.62 14.92 22.53
N TYR A 291 17.81 15.42 21.59
CA TYR A 291 17.27 16.78 21.70
C TYR A 291 16.34 16.94 22.91
N LEU A 292 15.47 15.96 23.18
CA LEU A 292 14.55 15.99 24.31
C LEU A 292 15.30 15.93 25.63
N GLU A 293 16.32 15.08 25.78
CA GLU A 293 17.16 15.03 26.98
C GLU A 293 17.84 16.36 27.29
N GLU A 294 18.38 17.03 26.26
CA GLU A 294 19.11 18.29 26.40
C GLU A 294 18.19 19.49 26.65
N GLU A 295 17.10 19.61 25.89
CA GLU A 295 16.34 20.87 25.75
C GLU A 295 14.90 20.78 26.27
N ALA A 296 14.30 19.59 26.28
CA ALA A 296 12.90 19.38 26.63
C ALA A 296 12.65 18.08 27.43
N PRO A 297 13.36 17.84 28.55
CA PRO A 297 13.31 16.56 29.25
C PRO A 297 11.94 16.25 29.86
N PHE A 298 11.11 17.29 30.05
CA PHE A 298 9.72 17.14 30.49
C PHE A 298 8.87 16.29 29.53
N VAL A 299 9.19 16.23 28.24
CA VAL A 299 8.49 15.36 27.28
C VAL A 299 8.70 13.88 27.60
N LEU A 300 9.84 13.54 28.20
CA LEU A 300 10.19 12.17 28.57
C LEU A 300 9.52 11.72 29.88
N THR A 301 8.75 12.58 30.55
CA THR A 301 8.02 12.23 31.78
C THR A 301 6.56 11.88 31.49
N LYS A 302 5.90 11.23 32.44
CA LYS A 302 4.48 10.85 32.30
C LYS A 302 3.53 12.05 32.38
N GLU A 303 3.87 13.05 33.19
CA GLU A 303 2.99 14.18 33.50
C GLU A 303 3.36 15.47 32.75
N GLY A 304 4.58 15.57 32.21
CA GLY A 304 5.11 16.81 31.67
C GLY A 304 5.46 17.82 32.78
N ASN A 305 5.55 19.10 32.42
CA ASN A 305 5.82 20.19 33.37
C ASN A 305 5.00 21.47 33.09
N GLY A 306 3.89 21.31 32.36
CA GLY A 306 3.07 22.44 31.90
C GLY A 306 3.65 23.20 30.70
N LYS A 307 4.66 22.65 30.02
CA LYS A 307 5.17 23.15 28.73
C LYS A 307 5.02 22.09 27.64
N ALA A 308 5.10 22.53 26.39
CA ALA A 308 5.18 21.66 25.22
C ALA A 308 6.29 22.12 24.27
N VAL A 309 6.99 21.18 23.64
CA VAL A 309 7.86 21.49 22.51
C VAL A 309 7.07 21.41 21.21
N GLY A 310 7.05 22.51 20.47
CA GLY A 310 6.45 22.65 19.16
C GLY A 310 7.47 22.42 18.06
N LEU A 311 7.18 21.54 17.10
CA LEU A 311 7.94 21.37 15.86
C LEU A 311 7.06 21.87 14.70
N CYS A 312 7.45 22.97 14.06
CA CYS A 312 6.68 23.60 12.98
C CYS A 312 7.37 23.43 11.63
N PHE A 313 6.73 22.72 10.72
CA PHE A 313 7.18 22.54 9.34
C PHE A 313 6.41 23.50 8.43
N ARG A 314 7.13 24.33 7.67
CA ARG A 314 6.52 25.20 6.65
C ARG A 314 6.60 24.51 5.30
N LEU A 315 5.45 24.34 4.65
CA LEU A 315 5.32 23.66 3.37
C LEU A 315 5.68 24.64 2.25
N THR A 316 6.69 24.30 1.46
CA THR A 316 7.18 25.13 0.35
C THR A 316 7.14 24.40 -1.00
N ARG A 317 6.47 23.24 -1.07
CA ARG A 317 6.36 22.37 -2.26
C ARG A 317 5.81 23.06 -3.52
N THR A 318 5.06 24.14 -3.35
CA THR A 318 4.47 24.94 -4.44
C THR A 318 5.25 26.23 -4.74
N SER A 319 6.37 26.47 -4.03
CA SER A 319 7.20 27.64 -4.26
C SER A 319 8.02 27.48 -5.54
N THR A 320 8.15 28.56 -6.31
CA THR A 320 8.99 28.63 -7.50
C THR A 320 10.45 28.99 -7.18
N GLU A 321 10.76 29.33 -5.92
CA GLU A 321 12.11 29.71 -5.49
C GLU A 321 12.91 28.47 -5.03
N ALA A 322 14.03 28.20 -5.72
CA ALA A 322 14.87 27.02 -5.46
C ALA A 322 15.39 26.92 -4.02
N GLU A 323 15.73 28.05 -3.38
CA GLU A 323 16.18 28.09 -1.99
C GLU A 323 15.07 27.71 -0.99
N LYS A 324 13.81 27.97 -1.34
CA LYS A 324 12.65 27.61 -0.51
C LYS A 324 12.28 26.14 -0.68
N LEU A 325 12.53 25.53 -1.84
CA LEU A 325 12.26 24.11 -2.09
C LEU A 325 13.04 23.17 -1.16
N LEU A 326 14.24 23.57 -0.75
CA LEU A 326 15.08 22.78 0.15
C LEU A 326 14.76 23.01 1.63
N ARG A 327 14.03 24.07 2.01
CA ARG A 327 13.74 24.37 3.44
C ARG A 327 12.89 23.32 4.11
N GLU A 328 11.95 22.73 3.39
CA GLU A 328 11.28 21.52 3.83
C GLU A 328 12.27 20.37 3.57
N PRO A 329 12.76 19.65 4.59
CA PRO A 329 12.03 19.17 5.78
C PRO A 329 12.46 19.74 7.16
N VAL A 330 13.05 20.93 7.26
CA VAL A 330 13.55 21.45 8.55
C VAL A 330 12.44 22.09 9.41
N PRO A 331 12.20 21.62 10.65
CA PRO A 331 11.27 22.27 11.56
C PRO A 331 11.86 23.49 12.26
N GLU A 332 11.03 24.52 12.44
CA GLU A 332 11.22 25.54 13.47
C GLU A 332 10.79 24.96 14.82
N ILE A 333 11.69 24.91 15.80
CA ILE A 333 11.41 24.32 17.13
C ILE A 333 11.29 25.41 18.18
N LYS A 334 10.22 25.38 18.98
CA LYS A 334 9.97 26.31 20.09
C LYS A 334 9.35 25.60 21.28
N ILE A 335 9.72 25.99 22.49
CA ILE A 335 9.02 25.57 23.71
C ILE A 335 7.97 26.62 24.03
N VAL A 336 6.74 26.18 24.33
CA VAL A 336 5.60 27.04 24.64
C VAL A 336 4.92 26.58 25.93
N ASP A 337 4.22 27.49 26.59
CA ASP A 337 3.41 27.16 27.76
C ASP A 337 2.19 26.34 27.34
N CYS A 338 1.97 25.23 28.05
CA CYS A 338 0.94 24.25 27.77
C CYS A 338 0.52 23.56 29.08
N PRO A 339 -0.19 24.28 29.96
CA PRO A 339 -0.48 23.83 31.32
C PRO A 339 -1.36 22.58 31.36
N ASP A 340 -2.28 22.44 30.40
CA ASP A 340 -3.29 21.39 30.36
C ASP A 340 -3.56 20.88 28.93
N GLU A 341 -4.34 19.79 28.86
CA GLU A 341 -4.71 19.13 27.60
C GLU A 341 -5.59 20.01 26.69
N ASP A 342 -6.43 20.87 27.28
CA ASP A 342 -7.30 21.76 26.53
C ASP A 342 -6.50 22.88 25.84
N THR A 343 -5.48 23.39 26.51
CA THR A 343 -4.51 24.33 25.94
C THR A 343 -3.70 23.64 24.85
N TRP A 344 -3.28 22.39 25.04
CA TRP A 344 -2.61 21.60 24.01
C TRP A 344 -3.47 21.47 22.74
N ARG A 345 -4.75 21.09 22.88
CA ARG A 345 -5.69 21.00 21.74
C ARG A 345 -5.90 22.34 21.04
N LYS A 346 -6.03 23.43 21.79
CA LYS A 346 -6.18 24.79 21.23
C LYS A 346 -4.94 25.22 20.46
N LEU A 347 -3.74 25.01 21.02
CA LEU A 347 -2.48 25.31 20.36
C LEU A 347 -2.34 24.51 19.06
N LEU A 348 -2.62 23.21 19.12
CA LEU A 348 -2.56 22.31 17.97
C LEU A 348 -3.54 22.74 16.87
N LEU A 349 -4.77 23.11 17.23
CA LEU A 349 -5.77 23.60 16.28
C LEU A 349 -5.35 24.94 15.64
N GLN A 350 -5.01 25.93 16.46
CA GLN A 350 -4.69 27.28 15.98
C GLN A 350 -3.39 27.31 15.13
N SER A 351 -2.42 26.47 15.48
CA SER A 351 -1.14 26.41 14.78
C SER A 351 -1.23 25.68 13.43
N ASN A 352 -2.23 24.82 13.23
CA ASN A 352 -2.46 24.10 11.98
C ASN A 352 -3.60 24.69 11.12
N ALA A 353 -4.31 25.71 11.61
CA ALA A 353 -5.37 26.38 10.86
C ALA A 353 -4.81 27.09 9.62
N GLN A 354 -5.50 26.95 8.47
CA GLN A 354 -5.07 27.59 7.23
C GLN A 354 -5.50 29.06 7.20
N LYS A 355 -4.55 29.97 6.99
CA LYS A 355 -4.81 31.41 6.85
C LYS A 355 -4.56 31.88 5.42
N ASN A 356 -5.44 32.74 4.91
CA ASN A 356 -5.31 33.30 3.56
C ASN A 356 -4.01 34.08 3.42
N GLY A 357 -3.19 33.72 2.43
CA GLY A 357 -1.93 34.41 2.11
C GLY A 357 -0.72 34.02 2.96
N GLU A 358 -0.88 33.18 3.99
CA GLU A 358 0.24 32.62 4.75
C GLU A 358 0.75 31.33 4.11
N THR A 359 2.06 31.07 4.24
CA THR A 359 2.66 29.78 3.88
C THR A 359 2.03 28.68 4.73
N GLU A 360 1.54 27.62 4.08
CA GLU A 360 0.96 26.48 4.77
C GLU A 360 1.99 25.86 5.72
N LYS A 361 1.55 25.44 6.90
CA LYS A 361 2.43 24.87 7.91
C LYS A 361 1.74 23.75 8.67
N GLN A 362 2.53 22.83 9.17
CA GLN A 362 2.10 21.69 9.96
C GLN A 362 2.90 21.66 11.25
N VAL A 363 2.22 21.57 12.39
CA VAL A 363 2.82 21.74 13.71
C VAL A 363 2.47 20.57 14.63
N ILE A 364 3.49 20.02 15.28
CA ILE A 364 3.38 19.00 16.34
C ILE A 364 3.65 19.68 17.68
N PHE A 365 2.95 19.29 18.74
CA PHE A 365 3.27 19.66 20.11
C PHE A 365 3.45 18.41 20.97
N LEU A 366 4.61 18.27 21.60
CA LEU A 366 4.90 17.19 22.55
C LEU A 366 4.95 17.76 23.97
N ARG A 367 4.05 17.30 24.85
CA ARG A 367 3.95 17.75 26.24
C ARG A 367 4.48 16.70 27.22
N HIS A 368 4.30 15.41 26.88
CA HIS A 368 4.69 14.26 27.72
C HIS A 368 4.78 12.96 26.89
N GLN A 369 5.13 11.83 27.53
CA GLN A 369 5.32 10.52 26.87
C GLN A 369 4.16 10.08 25.98
N LYS A 370 2.91 10.40 26.33
CA LYS A 370 1.75 10.01 25.49
C LYS A 370 1.77 10.71 24.12
N ASP A 371 2.31 11.92 24.03
CA ASP A 371 2.45 12.62 22.76
C ASP A 371 3.60 12.04 21.94
N LEU A 372 4.63 11.53 22.60
CA LEU A 372 5.71 10.81 21.94
C LEU A 372 5.20 9.50 21.31
N GLU A 373 4.35 8.75 22.02
CA GLU A 373 3.68 7.57 21.47
C GLU A 373 2.72 7.94 20.32
N ARG A 374 2.01 9.06 20.43
CA ARG A 374 1.19 9.61 19.32
C ARG A 374 2.06 9.97 18.12
N LEU A 375 3.24 10.53 18.33
CA LEU A 375 4.22 10.83 17.27
C LEU A 375 4.69 9.57 16.57
N LYS A 376 5.07 8.53 17.33
CA LYS A 376 5.45 7.22 16.78
C LYS A 376 4.30 6.63 15.94
N THR A 377 3.08 6.69 16.44
CA THR A 377 1.89 6.26 15.68
C THR A 377 1.69 7.08 14.40
N ALA A 378 1.92 8.39 14.43
CA ALA A 378 1.84 9.25 13.24
C ALA A 378 2.89 8.91 12.18
N ILE A 379 4.11 8.54 12.59
CA ILE A 379 5.17 8.05 11.69
C ILE A 379 4.73 6.77 10.98
N LEU A 380 4.20 5.80 11.72
CA LEU A 380 3.69 4.55 11.14
C LEU A 380 2.51 4.79 10.21
N MET A 381 1.61 5.69 10.58
CA MET A 381 0.50 6.09 9.74
C MET A 381 0.96 6.65 8.40
N LYS A 382 1.97 7.53 8.39
CA LYS A 382 2.57 8.04 7.14
C LYS A 382 3.12 6.88 6.28
N LYS A 383 3.82 5.92 6.87
CA LYS A 383 4.35 4.75 6.15
C LYS A 383 3.24 3.90 5.54
N ILE A 384 2.19 3.61 6.30
CA ILE A 384 1.00 2.89 5.81
C ILE A 384 0.40 3.62 4.60
N ILE A 385 0.22 4.94 4.71
CA ILE A 385 -0.38 5.74 3.64
C ILE A 385 0.48 5.67 2.37
N SER A 386 1.80 5.75 2.51
CA SER A 386 2.74 5.62 1.39
C SER A 386 2.67 4.24 0.73
N LEU A 387 2.68 3.16 1.53
CA LEU A 387 2.62 1.77 1.04
C LEU A 387 1.32 1.41 0.32
N ASN A 388 0.22 2.11 0.63
CA ASN A 388 -1.10 1.88 0.06
C ASN A 388 -1.50 2.92 -1.01
N ALA A 389 -0.53 3.69 -1.51
CA ALA A 389 -0.71 4.83 -2.42
C ALA A 389 -1.63 5.92 -1.84
N ALA A 390 -1.05 7.05 -1.44
CA ALA A 390 -1.74 8.10 -0.70
C ALA A 390 -3.05 8.58 -1.36
N ASP A 391 -3.04 8.83 -2.67
CA ASP A 391 -4.20 9.29 -3.43
C ASP A 391 -5.34 8.27 -3.51
N TYR A 392 -5.00 6.98 -3.32
CA TYR A 392 -5.96 5.89 -3.29
C TYR A 392 -6.48 5.65 -1.87
N ILE A 393 -5.59 5.37 -0.92
CA ILE A 393 -6.00 4.91 0.41
C ILE A 393 -6.73 5.98 1.21
N LEU A 394 -6.38 7.26 1.04
CA LEU A 394 -7.00 8.38 1.77
C LEU A 394 -8.41 8.75 1.28
N LYS A 395 -9.02 7.90 0.45
CA LYS A 395 -10.42 8.02 0.02
C LYS A 395 -11.30 7.13 0.89
N LEU A 396 -12.42 7.66 1.38
CA LEU A 396 -13.34 6.89 2.25
C LEU A 396 -13.87 5.64 1.57
N LYS A 397 -14.20 5.73 0.27
CA LYS A 397 -14.62 4.58 -0.54
C LYS A 397 -13.56 3.47 -0.63
N ASN A 398 -12.29 3.79 -0.32
CA ASN A 398 -11.18 2.87 -0.40
C ASN A 398 -10.74 2.30 0.96
N PHE A 399 -11.23 2.86 2.06
CA PHE A 399 -11.00 2.36 3.41
C PHE A 399 -12.29 1.72 3.96
N THR A 400 -12.61 0.52 3.47
CA THR A 400 -13.84 -0.20 3.81
C THR A 400 -13.54 -1.54 4.47
N ARG A 401 -14.47 -2.03 5.28
CA ARG A 401 -14.39 -3.37 5.91
C ARG A 401 -14.01 -4.43 4.87
N GLY A 402 -13.10 -5.31 5.27
CA GLY A 402 -12.65 -6.46 4.50
C GLY A 402 -11.59 -6.16 3.43
N ARG A 403 -11.20 -4.89 3.25
CA ARG A 403 -10.02 -4.56 2.44
C ARG A 403 -8.73 -4.82 3.20
N LEU A 404 -7.68 -5.14 2.46
CA LEU A 404 -6.35 -5.33 3.00
C LEU A 404 -5.58 -4.00 2.97
N LEU A 405 -5.12 -3.57 4.13
CA LEU A 405 -4.24 -2.44 4.35
C LEU A 405 -2.81 -2.95 4.46
N ARG A 406 -1.92 -2.55 3.55
CA ARG A 406 -0.51 -2.90 3.64
C ARG A 406 0.14 -2.23 4.84
N MET A 407 0.91 -2.98 5.60
CA MET A 407 1.51 -2.53 6.85
C MET A 407 3.03 -2.44 6.69
N PRO A 408 3.71 -1.46 7.31
CA PRO A 408 5.16 -1.36 7.19
C PRO A 408 5.86 -2.44 8.01
N THR A 409 6.86 -3.09 7.40
CA THR A 409 7.91 -3.77 8.16
C THR A 409 8.81 -2.71 8.81
N ILE A 410 9.08 -2.84 10.11
CA ILE A 410 10.02 -2.00 10.86
C ILE A 410 11.14 -2.90 11.34
N ARG A 411 12.38 -2.49 11.13
CA ARG A 411 13.58 -3.14 11.67
C ARG A 411 14.15 -2.33 12.83
N GLU A 412 14.90 -2.97 13.71
CA GLU A 412 15.55 -2.31 14.85
C GLU A 412 16.58 -1.26 14.40
N GLU A 413 17.18 -1.43 13.22
CA GLU A 413 18.11 -0.49 12.62
C GLU A 413 17.46 0.68 11.87
N ASP A 414 16.14 0.65 11.65
CA ASP A 414 15.45 1.67 10.85
C ASP A 414 15.45 3.02 11.57
N VAL A 415 15.85 4.07 10.84
CA VAL A 415 15.85 5.45 11.31
C VAL A 415 14.66 6.19 10.70
N GLU A 416 13.86 6.85 11.55
CA GLU A 416 12.61 7.47 11.13
C GLU A 416 12.67 8.99 11.13
N LEU A 417 12.38 9.58 9.97
CA LEU A 417 12.33 11.02 9.80
C LEU A 417 10.97 11.60 10.23
N ILE A 418 11.03 12.60 11.11
CA ILE A 418 9.90 13.47 11.45
C ILE A 418 9.87 14.64 10.47
N ASP A 419 8.80 14.72 9.68
CA ASP A 419 8.59 15.78 8.68
C ASP A 419 7.14 16.30 8.67
N ALA A 420 6.82 17.16 7.71
CA ALA A 420 5.50 17.79 7.58
C ALA A 420 4.36 16.77 7.40
N ASP A 421 4.59 15.66 6.70
CA ASP A 421 3.56 14.63 6.51
C ASP A 421 3.31 13.85 7.82
N VAL A 422 4.35 13.62 8.63
CA VAL A 422 4.19 13.12 10.01
C VAL A 422 3.41 14.12 10.84
N ALA A 423 3.69 15.42 10.72
CA ALA A 423 2.95 16.46 11.43
C ALA A 423 1.46 16.51 11.04
N THR A 424 1.14 16.37 9.75
CA THR A 424 -0.25 16.22 9.28
C THR A 424 -0.92 14.97 9.87
N CYS A 425 -0.19 13.86 9.93
CA CYS A 425 -0.69 12.63 10.56
C CYS A 425 -0.95 12.82 12.06
N PHE A 426 -0.04 13.50 12.76
CA PHE A 426 -0.18 13.83 14.18
C PHE A 426 -1.39 14.74 14.43
N TYR A 427 -1.54 15.81 13.65
CA TYR A 427 -2.69 16.72 13.73
C TYR A 427 -4.03 15.98 13.54
N HIS A 428 -4.15 15.20 12.47
CA HIS A 428 -5.35 14.42 12.18
C HIS A 428 -5.57 13.26 13.15
N SER A 429 -4.56 12.83 13.91
CA SER A 429 -4.78 11.82 14.95
C SER A 429 -5.73 12.34 16.03
N GLU A 430 -5.74 13.65 16.35
CA GLU A 430 -6.63 14.22 17.37
C GLU A 430 -7.74 15.08 16.75
N LEU A 431 -7.40 15.98 15.84
CA LEU A 431 -8.28 17.05 15.37
C LEU A 431 -8.88 16.77 13.98
N TYR A 432 -9.06 15.50 13.62
CA TYR A 432 -9.61 15.09 12.32
C TYR A 432 -10.96 15.73 11.98
N TYR A 433 -11.86 15.87 12.96
CA TYR A 433 -13.18 16.43 12.72
C TYR A 433 -13.11 17.95 12.48
N SER A 434 -12.21 18.65 13.18
CA SER A 434 -11.94 20.07 12.93
C SER A 434 -11.39 20.28 11.51
N ALA A 435 -10.43 19.44 11.10
CA ALA A 435 -9.86 19.46 9.75
C ALA A 435 -10.90 19.14 8.66
N LEU A 436 -11.79 18.18 8.92
CA LEU A 436 -12.92 17.84 8.04
C LEU A 436 -13.85 19.05 7.87
N ARG A 437 -14.24 19.70 8.98
CA ARG A 437 -15.14 20.86 8.96
C ARG A 437 -14.54 22.03 8.20
N GLU A 438 -13.27 22.33 8.43
CA GLU A 438 -12.54 23.39 7.73
C GLU A 438 -12.47 23.12 6.22
N SER A 439 -12.14 21.87 5.84
CA SER A 439 -12.10 21.44 4.44
C SER A 439 -13.47 21.55 3.76
N LEU A 440 -14.53 21.08 4.42
CA LEU A 440 -15.90 21.19 3.92
C LEU A 440 -16.29 22.65 3.70
N GLN A 441 -16.06 23.52 4.68
CA GLN A 441 -16.41 24.93 4.56
C GLN A 441 -15.66 25.59 3.40
N LYS A 442 -14.34 25.38 3.31
CA LYS A 442 -13.49 25.93 2.25
C LYS A 442 -13.90 25.43 0.87
N ASP A 443 -14.01 24.11 0.71
CA ASP A 443 -14.23 23.49 -0.61
C ASP A 443 -15.66 23.74 -1.10
N VAL A 444 -16.67 23.79 -0.21
CA VAL A 444 -18.05 24.13 -0.60
C VAL A 444 -18.15 25.58 -1.09
N VAL A 445 -17.50 26.52 -0.41
CA VAL A 445 -17.47 27.94 -0.84
C VAL A 445 -16.77 28.07 -2.19
N ALA A 446 -15.62 27.41 -2.36
CA ALA A 446 -14.89 27.42 -3.62
C ALA A 446 -15.70 26.78 -4.77
N PHE A 447 -16.37 25.65 -4.50
CA PHE A 447 -17.19 24.95 -5.50
C PHE A 447 -18.38 25.79 -5.93
N ARG A 448 -19.13 26.38 -5.00
CA ARG A 448 -20.24 27.29 -5.33
C ARG A 448 -19.74 28.48 -6.14
N LYS A 449 -18.63 29.09 -5.74
CA LYS A 449 -18.04 30.23 -6.47
C LYS A 449 -17.63 29.85 -7.90
N ALA A 450 -17.09 28.65 -8.09
CA ALA A 450 -16.69 28.15 -9.41
C ALA A 450 -17.87 27.92 -10.37
N LEU A 451 -19.09 27.77 -9.85
CA LEU A 451 -20.29 27.53 -10.64
C LEU A 451 -21.03 28.80 -11.05
N ILE A 452 -20.75 29.95 -10.42
CA ILE A 452 -21.42 31.22 -10.71
C ILE A 452 -21.22 31.59 -12.19
N GLY A 453 -22.31 31.84 -12.91
CA GLY A 453 -22.30 32.20 -14.33
C GLY A 453 -22.08 31.03 -15.29
N THR A 454 -22.14 29.78 -14.80
CA THR A 454 -22.07 28.57 -15.63
C THR A 454 -23.46 27.96 -15.82
N ASP A 455 -23.64 27.16 -16.87
CA ASP A 455 -24.89 26.42 -17.11
C ASP A 455 -25.25 25.47 -15.95
N TYR A 456 -24.24 25.09 -15.14
CA TYR A 456 -24.39 24.21 -14.00
C TYR A 456 -24.89 24.89 -12.73
N GLU A 457 -24.92 26.23 -12.68
CA GLU A 457 -25.40 26.99 -11.52
C GLU A 457 -26.85 26.64 -11.16
N THR A 458 -27.67 26.43 -12.19
CA THR A 458 -29.09 26.10 -12.06
C THR A 458 -29.35 24.77 -11.34
N PHE A 459 -28.40 23.83 -11.38
CA PHE A 459 -28.52 22.53 -10.69
C PHE A 459 -28.29 22.60 -9.18
N LEU A 460 -27.88 23.77 -8.65
CA LEU A 460 -27.73 24.00 -7.21
C LEU A 460 -29.02 24.50 -6.53
N GLN A 461 -29.97 25.02 -7.29
CA GLN A 461 -31.31 25.42 -6.81
C GLN A 461 -32.16 24.18 -6.60
#